data_AF-A0A957FEG8-F1
#
_entry.id   AF-A0A957FEG8-F1
#
_cell.length_a   1.000
_cell.length_b   1.000
_cell.length_c   1.000
_cell.angle_alpha   90.00
_cell.angle_beta   90.00
_cell.angle_gamma   90.00
#
_symmetry.space_group_name_H-M   'P 1'
#
loop_
_entity.id
_entity.type
_entity.pdbx_description
1 polymer ?
#
loop_
_entity_poly.entity_id
_entity_poly.type
_entity_poly.pdbx_seq_one_letter_code
_entity_poly.pdbx_strand_id
1 'polypeptide(L)' 'MSENGSSKMVVVCNHADAPHVMPTLIMGASGASIGDDVMLFFCPGGANALVKGELEKIREMKLKGLPDPVQLY' A
#
# COMPACT_ATOMS: atom_id res chain seq x y z
N MET A 1 -9.20 1.98 21.72
CA MET A 1 -8.89 0.55 21.59
C MET A 1 -10.17 -0.17 21.26
N SER A 2 -10.25 -0.82 20.10
CA SER A 2 -11.42 -1.63 19.73
C SER A 2 -11.58 -2.78 20.72
N GLU A 3 -12.81 -3.27 20.91
CA GLU A 3 -13.16 -4.30 21.90
C GLU A 3 -12.36 -5.62 21.75
N ASN A 4 -11.68 -5.84 20.61
CA ASN A 4 -10.86 -7.02 20.30
C ASN A 4 -9.33 -6.80 20.35
N GLY A 5 -8.83 -5.65 20.84
CA GLY A 5 -7.38 -5.40 20.97
C GLY A 5 -6.63 -5.04 19.68
N SER A 6 -7.27 -5.09 18.51
CA SER A 6 -6.75 -4.62 17.21
C SER A 6 -7.36 -3.26 16.85
N SER A 7 -6.56 -2.27 16.41
CA SER A 7 -7.08 -0.99 15.90
C SER A 7 -7.44 -1.10 14.42
N LYS A 8 -8.34 -0.24 13.93
CA LYS A 8 -8.68 -0.16 12.50
C LYS A 8 -7.86 0.94 11.84
N MET A 9 -7.25 0.64 10.70
CA MET A 9 -6.51 1.60 9.89
C MET A 9 -7.06 1.61 8.47
N VAL A 10 -7.30 2.80 7.92
CA VAL A 10 -7.71 2.97 6.53
C VAL A 10 -6.67 3.84 5.82
N VAL A 11 -6.18 3.35 4.68
CA VAL A 11 -5.26 4.10 3.82
C VAL A 11 -5.90 4.25 2.44
N VAL A 12 -6.03 5.48 1.98
CA VAL A 12 -6.65 5.81 0.69
C VAL A 12 -5.57 6.17 -0.32
N CYS A 13 -5.54 5.44 -1.44
CA CYS A 13 -4.65 5.71 -2.56
C CYS A 13 -5.44 6.35 -3.70
N ASN A 14 -5.13 7.61 -4.01
CA ASN A 14 -5.88 8.37 -5.01
C ASN A 14 -5.22 8.41 -6.39
N HIS A 15 -3.95 8.04 -6.52
CA HIS A 15 -3.17 8.12 -7.76
C HIS A 15 -2.33 6.85 -7.94
N ALA A 16 -2.01 6.51 -9.19
CA ALA A 16 -1.37 5.24 -9.56
C ALA A 16 0.15 5.33 -9.84
N ASP A 17 0.79 6.46 -9.53
CA ASP A 17 2.23 6.66 -9.66
C ASP A 17 2.99 6.31 -8.36
N ALA A 18 4.27 6.02 -8.50
CA ALA A 18 5.10 5.53 -7.39
C ALA A 18 5.11 6.41 -6.13
N PRO A 19 5.15 7.76 -6.22
CA PRO A 19 5.04 8.64 -5.06
C PRO A 19 3.78 8.46 -4.21
N HIS A 20 2.70 7.90 -4.76
CA HIS A 20 1.43 7.70 -4.06
C HIS A 20 1.20 6.23 -3.69
N VAL A 21 1.57 5.31 -4.58
CA VAL A 21 1.41 3.87 -4.35
C VAL A 21 2.38 3.38 -3.27
N MET A 22 3.66 3.80 -3.30
CA MET A 22 4.66 3.31 -2.35
C MET A 22 4.33 3.67 -0.89
N PRO A 23 4.00 4.92 -0.54
CA PRO A 23 3.60 5.24 0.84
C PRO A 23 2.33 4.51 1.25
N THR A 24 1.37 4.29 0.35
CA THR A 24 0.15 3.52 0.63
C THR A 24 0.50 2.11 1.09
N LEU A 25 1.34 1.40 0.32
CA LEU A 25 1.75 0.04 0.63
C LEU A 25 2.59 -0.03 1.92
N ILE A 26 3.54 0.90 2.11
CA ILE A 26 4.37 0.97 3.32
C ILE A 26 3.53 1.20 4.58
N MET A 27 2.56 2.11 4.51
CA MET A 27 1.67 2.39 5.65
C MET A 27 0.75 1.21 5.94
N GLY A 28 0.23 0.56 4.89
CA GLY A 28 -0.56 -0.65 5.04
C GLY A 28 0.22 -1.78 5.72
N ALA A 29 1.47 -1.98 5.30
CA ALA A 29 2.38 -2.95 5.89
C ALA A 29 2.69 -2.67 7.34
N SER A 30 2.96 -1.39 7.65
CA SER A 30 3.26 -0.96 9.00
C SER A 30 2.10 -1.25 9.93
N GLY A 31 0.87 -0.87 9.55
CA GLY A 31 -0.34 -1.17 10.32
C GLY A 31 -0.55 -2.68 10.52
N ALA A 32 -0.44 -3.46 9.45
CA ALA A 32 -0.61 -4.90 9.52
C ALA A 32 0.43 -5.56 10.45
N SER A 33 1.68 -5.07 10.43
CA SER A 33 2.78 -5.60 11.25
C SER A 33 2.61 -5.34 12.76
N ILE A 34 1.88 -4.30 13.15
CA ILE A 34 1.62 -3.95 14.56
C ILE A 34 0.27 -4.50 15.07
N GLY A 35 -0.43 -5.30 14.26
CA GLY A 35 -1.69 -5.94 14.65
C GLY A 35 -2.95 -5.14 14.35
N ASP A 36 -2.84 -4.07 13.56
CA ASP A 36 -4.01 -3.33 13.09
C ASP A 36 -4.71 -4.07 11.94
N ASP A 37 -6.02 -3.95 11.89
CA ASP A 37 -6.82 -4.38 10.74
C ASP A 37 -6.82 -3.26 9.71
N VAL A 38 -6.11 -3.51 8.60
CA VAL A 38 -5.79 -2.52 7.57
C VAL A 38 -6.69 -2.69 6.37
N MET A 39 -7.41 -1.61 6.02
CA MET A 39 -8.11 -1.49 4.75
C MET A 39 -7.36 -0.54 3.81
N LEU A 40 -6.90 -1.06 2.68
CA LEU A 40 -6.39 -0.25 1.57
C LEU A 40 -7.53 0.03 0.59
N PHE A 41 -7.83 1.31 0.36
CA PHE A 41 -8.85 1.74 -0.57
C PHE A 41 -8.23 2.50 -1.74
N PHE A 42 -8.31 1.92 -2.93
CA PHE A 42 -7.85 2.55 -4.17
C PHE A 42 -9.02 3.25 -4.83
N CYS A 43 -8.99 4.59 -4.86
CA CYS A 43 -9.95 5.41 -5.60
C CYS A 43 -9.81 5.16 -7.11
N PRO A 44 -10.75 5.63 -7.96
CA PRO A 44 -10.65 5.46 -9.42
C PRO A 44 -9.31 5.89 -10.02
N GLY A 45 -8.67 6.95 -9.50
CA GLY A 45 -7.34 7.40 -9.94
C GLY A 45 -6.18 6.50 -9.49
N GLY A 46 -6.34 5.76 -8.39
CA GLY A 46 -5.37 4.77 -7.88
C GLY A 46 -5.62 3.36 -8.41
N ALA A 47 -6.81 3.06 -8.92
CA ALA A 47 -7.20 1.72 -9.34
C ALA A 47 -6.28 1.10 -10.41
N ASN A 48 -5.72 1.93 -11.29
CA ASN A 48 -4.75 1.47 -12.29
C ASN A 48 -3.53 0.79 -11.65
N ALA A 49 -3.09 1.18 -10.44
CA ALA A 49 -1.97 0.54 -9.77
C ALA A 49 -2.24 -0.95 -9.44
N LEU A 50 -3.50 -1.39 -9.39
CA LEU A 50 -3.88 -2.77 -9.12
C LEU A 50 -4.06 -3.60 -10.39
N VAL A 51 -3.93 -3.01 -11.57
CA VAL A 51 -3.98 -3.74 -12.83
C VAL A 51 -2.73 -4.62 -12.93
N LYS A 52 -2.91 -5.86 -13.38
CA LYS A 52 -1.82 -6.83 -13.54
C LYS A 52 -0.67 -6.23 -14.35
N GLY A 53 0.54 -6.24 -13.78
CA GLY A 53 1.75 -5.70 -14.42
C GLY A 53 2.09 -4.26 -14.01
N GLU A 54 1.17 -3.50 -13.41
CA GLU A 54 1.43 -2.09 -13.08
C GLU A 54 2.35 -1.93 -11.85
N LEU A 55 2.22 -2.78 -10.83
CA LEU A 55 3.14 -2.79 -9.69
C LEU A 55 4.56 -3.21 -10.10
N GLU A 56 4.68 -4.16 -11.04
CA GLU A 56 5.96 -4.60 -11.58
C GLU A 56 6.70 -3.46 -12.28
N LYS A 57 5.98 -2.57 -12.98
CA LYS A 57 6.59 -1.36 -13.57
C LYS A 57 7.17 -0.43 -12.49
N ILE A 58 6.47 -0.26 -11.37
CA ILE A 58 6.96 0.54 -10.23
C ILE A 58 8.24 -0.10 -9.65
N ARG A 59 8.26 -1.42 -9.50
CA ARG A 59 9.46 -2.17 -9.07
C ARG A 59 10.64 -1.95 -10.03
N GLU A 60 10.39 -1.96 -11.33
CA GLU A 60 11.42 -1.73 -12.36
C GLU A 60 12.06 -0.34 -12.31
N MET A 61 11.39 0.65 -11.69
CA MET A 61 11.96 1.97 -11.44
C MET A 61 13.13 1.95 -10.43
N LYS A 62 13.34 0.84 -9.70
CA LYS A 62 14.45 0.63 -8.74
C LYS A 62 14.64 1.83 -7.79
N LEU A 63 13.53 2.30 -7.21
CA LEU A 63 13.51 3.45 -6.33
C LEU A 63 14.38 3.18 -5.10
N LYS A 64 15.47 3.93 -4.98
CA LYS A 64 16.48 3.71 -3.93
C LYS A 64 15.88 3.90 -2.54
N GLY A 65 16.07 2.91 -1.68
CA GLY A 65 15.65 2.96 -0.27
C GLY A 65 14.17 2.66 -0.04
N LEU A 66 13.42 2.22 -1.06
CA LEU A 66 12.05 1.75 -0.92
C LEU A 66 11.97 0.22 -1.00
N PRO A 67 11.00 -0.42 -0.33
CA PRO A 67 10.76 -1.86 -0.42
C PRO A 67 10.24 -2.26 -1.81
N ASP A 68 10.26 -3.56 -2.12
CA ASP A 68 9.65 -4.10 -3.34
C ASP A 68 8.12 -4.04 -3.24
N PRO A 69 7.41 -3.28 -4.10
CA PRO A 69 5.94 -3.16 -4.03
C PRO A 69 5.18 -4.46 -4.33
N VAL A 70 5.81 -5.43 -5.00
CA VAL A 70 5.22 -6.73 -5.34
C VAL A 70 5.46 -7.76 -4.23
N GLN A 71 6.60 -7.66 -3.56
CA GLN A 71 7.03 -8.59 -2.50
C GLN A 71 7.25 -7.83 -1.19
N LEU A 72 6.17 -7.25 -0.68
CA LEU A 72 6.23 -6.41 0.53
C LEU A 72 6.25 -7.23 1.85
N TYR A 73 6.14 -8.58 1.77
CA TYR A 73 6.28 -9.56 2.87
C TYR A 73 6.76 -10.92 2.34
#